data_AF-A0A7Y4WZM9-F1
#
_entry.id   AF-A0A7Y4WZM9-F1
#
_cell.length_a   1.000
_cell.length_b   1.000
_cell.length_c   1.000
_cell.angle_alpha   90.00
_cell.angle_beta   90.00
_cell.angle_gamma   90.00
#
_symmetry.space_group_name_H-M   'P 1'
#
loop_
_entity.id
_entity.type
_entity.pdbx_description
1 polymer ?
#
loop_
_entity_poly.entity_id
_entity_poly.type
_entity_poly.pdbx_seq_one_letter_code
_entity_poly.pdbx_strand_id
1 'polypeptide(L)'
;MKKIPFFALAVSLIHNLAAQNVGIGTTEPQNKLQVHGSLLVTVPVSSTSTPPTAGQTHTLINGNSFNFQTSDATGRVYDPGGPAGNYLANLTANAFFPGLTNPGVELTVESMDLGTGDSLIIKSSATGTTLMAVGNGYTITGKWVFNSSSVYLLFKSNADGNTGAGFSLLLKKLQNESSMLQEADGFVGNTFFFDVKTGVFRSGTISNALRGDKSVAMGSSAVASAAQSVAIGTGVTASGIFSVAMGYNTIASANFSTAIGSETGASGETAVAMGNNTIASGSSSTSMGSSTTASGIAATAMGSSTIASGNYSTAMGRTTIANGNYSTAMGSYVSTNNFDGALIIGDNSTTTILNIATANSFRARFDGGYRFFTSAAAINAESCQLPAGGNAWVTASDSRLKEKITIADGEDFLKKIATMKLGSWNYLSQNPLKQRHYGPMAQDFYAAFGKDEFGTIGNDTTINSADFDGVNLIAIQALEKRTQKIEQLEKENNALKQQQQITNKEIEDIKTKLLKLEIILSRNQK
;
A
#
# COMPACT_ATOMS: atom_id res chain seq x y z
N MET A 1 -52.65 -12.52 -38.48
CA MET A 1 -52.60 -13.99 -38.26
C MET A 1 -51.55 -14.62 -39.18
N LYS A 2 -51.18 -15.89 -38.99
CA LYS A 2 -50.25 -16.63 -39.88
C LYS A 2 -50.82 -16.81 -41.29
N LYS A 3 -49.96 -16.85 -42.33
CA LYS A 3 -49.59 -18.09 -43.07
C LYS A 3 -48.61 -17.83 -44.23
N ILE A 4 -47.77 -18.82 -44.50
CA ILE A 4 -46.90 -18.99 -45.69
C ILE A 4 -47.28 -20.35 -46.31
N PRO A 5 -47.33 -20.47 -47.64
CA PRO A 5 -46.52 -21.47 -48.38
C PRO A 5 -45.81 -20.82 -49.61
N PHE A 6 -44.62 -21.21 -50.09
CA PHE A 6 -44.14 -22.50 -50.65
C PHE A 6 -44.98 -22.97 -51.87
N PHE A 7 -44.47 -23.42 -53.02
CA PHE A 7 -43.16 -23.86 -53.57
C PHE A 7 -43.15 -23.51 -55.10
N ALA A 8 -42.13 -23.57 -55.97
CA ALA A 8 -40.66 -23.86 -56.03
C ALA A 8 -40.12 -23.18 -57.34
N LEU A 9 -39.01 -23.47 -58.07
CA LEU A 9 -37.81 -24.35 -58.00
C LEU A 9 -36.74 -23.82 -59.01
N ALA A 10 -35.42 -24.05 -58.77
CA ALA A 10 -34.31 -24.13 -59.77
C ALA A 10 -33.97 -22.90 -60.68
N VAL A 11 -32.73 -22.66 -61.15
CA VAL A 11 -31.38 -23.20 -60.84
C VAL A 11 -30.27 -22.18 -61.21
N SER A 12 -29.10 -22.29 -60.56
CA SER A 12 -27.78 -21.68 -60.89
C SER A 12 -27.65 -20.17 -61.22
N LEU A 13 -26.93 -19.46 -60.35
CA LEU A 13 -25.56 -19.05 -60.70
C LEU A 13 -24.68 -19.02 -59.42
N ILE A 14 -23.45 -19.52 -59.48
CA ILE A 14 -22.53 -19.58 -58.34
C ILE A 14 -21.62 -18.36 -58.36
N HIS A 15 -21.47 -17.67 -57.22
CA HIS A 15 -20.31 -16.82 -56.95
C HIS A 15 -19.79 -17.14 -55.54
N ASN A 16 -18.53 -17.54 -55.46
CA ASN A 16 -17.87 -17.89 -54.20
C ASN A 16 -17.54 -16.62 -53.40
N LEU A 17 -18.10 -16.52 -52.19
CA LEU A 17 -17.51 -15.77 -51.10
C LEU A 17 -17.15 -16.76 -49.99
N ALA A 18 -15.99 -17.41 -50.18
CA ALA A 18 -15.41 -18.29 -49.18
C ALA A 18 -15.11 -17.51 -47.89
N ALA A 19 -15.18 -18.19 -46.75
CA ALA A 19 -14.80 -17.61 -45.46
C ALA A 19 -13.37 -17.04 -45.56
N GLN A 20 -13.18 -15.77 -45.19
CA GLN A 20 -11.87 -15.12 -45.25
C GLN A 20 -10.95 -15.76 -44.21
N ASN A 21 -10.05 -16.61 -44.72
CA ASN A 21 -9.17 -17.45 -43.93
C ASN A 21 -8.08 -16.59 -43.25
N VAL A 22 -7.90 -16.76 -41.93
CA VAL A 22 -7.08 -15.85 -41.12
C VAL A 22 -5.59 -16.22 -41.21
N GLY A 23 -4.99 -15.98 -42.37
CA GLY A 23 -3.54 -15.77 -42.51
C GLY A 23 -2.61 -16.95 -42.14
N ILE A 24 -3.05 -18.20 -42.27
CA ILE A 24 -2.15 -19.35 -42.14
C ILE A 24 -1.42 -19.55 -43.48
N GLY A 25 -0.09 -19.41 -43.49
CA GLY A 25 0.76 -19.79 -44.63
C GLY A 25 1.12 -18.69 -45.64
N THR A 26 0.92 -17.40 -45.33
CA THR A 26 1.43 -16.31 -46.18
C THR A 26 2.90 -16.00 -45.86
N THR A 27 3.65 -15.51 -46.86
CA THR A 27 5.10 -15.27 -46.78
C THR A 27 5.50 -14.04 -45.96
N GLU A 28 4.60 -13.09 -45.74
CA GLU A 28 4.88 -11.78 -45.11
C GLU A 28 3.89 -11.42 -43.97
N PRO A 29 3.96 -12.10 -42.80
CA PRO A 29 3.18 -11.73 -41.62
C PRO A 29 3.84 -10.58 -40.84
N GLN A 30 3.30 -9.37 -41.01
CA GLN A 30 3.88 -8.09 -40.55
C GLN A 30 3.89 -7.85 -39.02
N ASN A 31 3.28 -8.71 -38.21
CA ASN A 31 3.41 -8.70 -36.75
C ASN A 31 3.40 -10.14 -36.21
N LYS A 32 4.46 -10.53 -35.49
CA LYS A 32 4.68 -11.93 -35.06
C LYS A 32 4.55 -12.11 -33.55
N LEU A 33 3.41 -12.64 -33.12
CA LEU A 33 3.35 -13.63 -32.04
C LEU A 33 2.20 -14.60 -32.34
N GLN A 34 2.50 -15.71 -33.02
CA GLN A 34 1.57 -16.82 -33.23
C GLN A 34 1.93 -17.98 -32.31
N VAL A 35 0.95 -18.47 -31.55
CA VAL A 35 1.02 -19.76 -30.84
C VAL A 35 -0.11 -20.61 -31.40
N HIS A 36 0.22 -21.57 -32.27
CA HIS A 36 -0.73 -22.53 -32.83
C HIS A 36 -0.61 -23.87 -32.09
N GLY A 37 -1.70 -24.32 -31.49
CA GLY A 37 -1.75 -25.54 -30.68
C GLY A 37 -1.33 -25.32 -29.21
N SER A 38 -1.21 -26.42 -28.46
CA SER A 38 -0.80 -26.39 -27.06
C SER A 38 0.68 -26.00 -26.93
N LEU A 39 0.97 -24.96 -26.16
CA LEU A 39 2.34 -24.56 -25.80
C LEU A 39 2.95 -25.57 -24.81
N LEU A 40 3.43 -26.70 -25.34
CA LEU A 40 4.09 -27.74 -24.55
C LEU A 40 5.58 -27.40 -24.39
N VAL A 41 5.90 -26.59 -23.38
CA VAL A 41 7.31 -26.36 -22.98
C VAL A 41 7.83 -27.64 -22.32
N THR A 42 8.61 -28.41 -23.07
CA THR A 42 9.29 -29.63 -22.59
C THR A 42 10.72 -29.31 -22.14
N VAL A 43 11.33 -30.24 -21.40
CA VAL A 43 12.80 -30.38 -21.36
C VAL A 43 13.30 -30.51 -22.80
N PRO A 44 14.47 -29.97 -23.20
CA PRO A 44 14.98 -30.16 -24.55
C PRO A 44 15.08 -31.64 -24.93
N VAL A 45 14.68 -31.94 -26.17
CA VAL A 45 14.64 -33.29 -26.73
C VAL A 45 15.31 -33.32 -28.08
N SER A 46 16.21 -34.28 -28.31
CA SER A 46 16.78 -34.55 -29.63
C SER A 46 16.26 -35.86 -30.20
N SER A 47 16.11 -35.86 -31.53
CA SER A 47 15.88 -37.06 -32.32
C SER A 47 17.22 -37.57 -32.87
N THR A 48 17.39 -38.89 -32.95
CA THR A 48 18.66 -39.49 -33.39
C THR A 48 19.01 -39.07 -34.82
N SER A 49 20.28 -38.73 -35.06
CA SER A 49 20.81 -38.42 -36.39
C SER A 49 21.01 -39.67 -37.27
N THR A 50 21.13 -40.85 -36.66
CA THR A 50 21.36 -42.13 -37.35
C THR A 50 20.21 -42.48 -38.30
N PRO A 51 20.44 -42.65 -39.62
CA PRO A 51 19.43 -43.14 -40.55
C PRO A 51 18.98 -44.56 -40.20
N PRO A 52 17.72 -44.94 -40.48
CA PRO A 52 17.26 -46.31 -40.30
C PRO A 52 17.99 -47.24 -41.26
N THR A 53 18.38 -48.41 -40.76
CA THR A 53 18.98 -49.47 -41.58
C THR A 53 17.96 -50.12 -42.52
N ALA A 54 18.42 -50.98 -43.44
CA ALA A 54 17.52 -51.78 -44.28
C ALA A 54 16.59 -52.69 -43.44
N GLY A 55 17.05 -53.20 -42.29
CA GLY A 55 16.23 -53.96 -41.34
C GLY A 55 15.22 -53.11 -40.55
N GLN A 56 15.35 -51.78 -40.60
CA GLN A 56 14.45 -50.80 -39.99
C GLN A 56 13.69 -49.97 -41.05
N THR A 57 13.66 -50.44 -42.30
CA THR A 57 12.91 -49.82 -43.39
C THR A 57 11.90 -50.83 -43.91
N HIS A 58 10.61 -50.50 -43.83
CA HIS A 58 9.52 -51.45 -44.07
C HIS A 58 8.43 -50.88 -44.96
N THR A 59 7.91 -51.73 -45.86
CA THR A 59 6.92 -51.34 -46.87
C THR A 59 5.51 -51.74 -46.43
N LEU A 60 4.56 -50.79 -46.35
CA LEU A 60 3.16 -51.05 -45.94
C LEU A 60 2.26 -51.60 -47.07
N ILE A 61 2.73 -52.64 -47.75
CA ILE A 61 1.99 -53.31 -48.83
C ILE A 61 1.34 -54.63 -48.39
N ASN A 62 0.28 -55.02 -49.10
CA ASN A 62 -0.39 -56.33 -49.03
C ASN A 62 -0.79 -56.85 -47.63
N GLY A 63 -1.31 -55.96 -46.77
CA GLY A 63 -1.95 -56.34 -45.50
C GLY A 63 -0.97 -56.81 -44.42
N ASN A 64 0.33 -56.68 -44.70
CA ASN A 64 1.37 -57.03 -43.76
C ASN A 64 1.28 -56.14 -42.50
N SER A 65 1.55 -56.76 -41.36
CA SER A 65 1.68 -56.10 -40.07
C SER A 65 3.12 -56.30 -39.60
N PHE A 66 3.82 -55.24 -39.23
CA PHE A 66 5.20 -55.34 -38.77
C PHE A 66 5.47 -54.55 -37.49
N ASN A 67 6.35 -55.10 -36.65
CA ASN A 67 6.73 -54.55 -35.36
C ASN A 67 8.21 -54.17 -35.41
N PHE A 68 8.51 -52.88 -35.22
CA PHE A 68 9.86 -52.46 -34.89
C PHE A 68 10.28 -53.05 -33.54
N GLN A 69 11.57 -53.24 -33.33
CA GLN A 69 12.09 -53.74 -32.06
C GLN A 69 12.14 -52.61 -31.03
N THR A 70 12.00 -52.93 -29.74
CA THR A 70 12.10 -51.94 -28.65
C THR A 70 13.50 -51.30 -28.53
N SER A 71 14.50 -51.92 -29.16
CA SER A 71 15.87 -51.43 -29.35
C SER A 71 16.02 -50.45 -30.53
N ASP A 72 15.05 -50.35 -31.43
CA ASP A 72 15.17 -49.49 -32.61
C ASP A 72 15.07 -48.02 -32.19
N ALA A 73 16.11 -47.26 -32.55
CA ALA A 73 16.17 -45.82 -32.28
C ALA A 73 15.53 -45.00 -33.41
N THR A 74 15.47 -45.55 -34.63
CA THR A 74 14.74 -44.99 -35.78
C THR A 74 14.10 -46.11 -36.59
N GLY A 75 13.09 -45.77 -37.38
CA GLY A 75 12.47 -46.66 -38.35
C GLY A 75 11.83 -45.87 -39.49
N ARG A 76 11.97 -46.35 -40.73
CA ARG A 76 11.24 -45.80 -41.88
C ARG A 76 10.09 -46.72 -42.26
N VAL A 77 8.93 -46.12 -42.45
CA VAL A 77 7.74 -46.76 -43.00
C VAL A 77 7.45 -46.11 -44.34
N TYR A 78 7.44 -46.93 -45.39
CA TYR A 78 7.27 -46.48 -46.77
C TYR A 78 6.07 -47.17 -47.42
N ASP A 79 5.40 -46.47 -48.32
CA ASP A 79 4.45 -47.01 -49.27
C ASP A 79 4.85 -46.48 -50.66
N PRO A 80 5.17 -47.33 -51.66
CA PRO A 80 5.83 -46.91 -52.89
C PRO A 80 4.94 -46.15 -53.88
N GLY A 81 3.62 -46.22 -53.73
CA GLY A 81 2.67 -45.68 -54.70
C GLY A 81 2.51 -46.55 -55.95
N GLY A 82 1.27 -46.64 -56.46
CA GLY A 82 1.00 -47.18 -57.79
C GLY A 82 1.43 -46.17 -58.85
N PRO A 83 2.29 -46.55 -59.81
CA PRO A 83 1.76 -47.32 -60.96
C PRO A 83 2.27 -48.76 -61.08
N ALA A 84 3.26 -49.16 -60.28
CA ALA A 84 3.88 -50.50 -60.35
C ALA A 84 3.40 -51.46 -59.25
N GLY A 85 2.68 -50.96 -58.24
CA GLY A 85 2.02 -51.76 -57.20
C GLY A 85 0.50 -51.55 -57.25
N ASN A 86 -0.26 -52.65 -57.35
CA ASN A 86 -1.71 -52.60 -57.23
C ASN A 86 -2.11 -52.49 -55.76
N TYR A 87 -2.74 -51.37 -55.36
CA TYR A 87 -3.51 -51.35 -54.12
C TYR A 87 -4.69 -52.32 -54.25
N LEU A 88 -4.65 -53.42 -53.49
CA LEU A 88 -5.78 -54.36 -53.43
C LEU A 88 -6.93 -53.76 -52.62
N ALA A 89 -8.15 -54.04 -53.07
CA ALA A 89 -9.37 -53.44 -52.53
C ALA A 89 -9.51 -53.60 -51.00
N ASN A 90 -9.77 -52.47 -50.31
CA ASN A 90 -10.05 -52.39 -48.87
C ASN A 90 -8.91 -52.86 -47.95
N LEU A 91 -7.67 -52.73 -48.40
CA LEU A 91 -6.50 -53.15 -47.64
C LEU A 91 -6.32 -52.34 -46.35
N THR A 92 -5.94 -53.03 -45.27
CA THR A 92 -5.47 -52.41 -44.03
C THR A 92 -4.09 -52.96 -43.71
N ALA A 93 -3.06 -52.10 -43.70
CA ALA A 93 -1.69 -52.44 -43.33
C ALA A 93 -1.29 -51.64 -42.09
N ASN A 94 -0.40 -52.17 -41.24
CA ASN A 94 -0.03 -51.49 -40.00
C ASN A 94 1.41 -51.72 -39.55
N ALA A 95 1.95 -50.70 -38.89
CA ALA A 95 3.28 -50.69 -38.31
C ALA A 95 3.20 -50.30 -36.83
N PHE A 96 3.86 -51.06 -35.96
CA PHE A 96 3.92 -50.77 -34.54
C PHE A 96 5.35 -50.45 -34.11
N PHE A 97 5.53 -49.31 -33.43
CA PHE A 97 6.80 -48.86 -32.85
C PHE A 97 6.67 -48.90 -31.32
N PRO A 98 7.12 -50.00 -30.67
CA PRO A 98 6.96 -50.22 -29.23
C PRO A 98 8.07 -49.55 -28.40
N GLY A 99 7.83 -49.41 -27.10
CA GLY A 99 8.90 -49.11 -26.12
C GLY A 99 9.53 -47.73 -26.26
N LEU A 100 8.75 -46.72 -26.68
CA LEU A 100 9.16 -45.32 -26.60
C LEU A 100 9.22 -44.92 -25.13
N THR A 101 10.43 -44.64 -24.65
CA THR A 101 10.66 -44.00 -23.36
C THR A 101 10.28 -42.52 -23.47
N ASN A 102 9.75 -41.95 -22.39
CA ASN A 102 9.54 -40.50 -22.24
C ASN A 102 10.84 -39.75 -22.65
N PRO A 103 10.85 -38.96 -23.74
CA PRO A 103 9.77 -38.05 -24.14
C PRO A 103 9.00 -38.40 -25.43
N GLY A 104 9.11 -39.63 -25.96
CA GLY A 104 8.30 -40.10 -27.09
C GLY A 104 9.03 -40.14 -28.43
N VAL A 105 8.44 -39.58 -29.48
CA VAL A 105 8.89 -39.78 -30.88
C VAL A 105 8.70 -38.54 -31.76
N GLU A 106 9.69 -38.29 -32.63
CA GLU A 106 9.58 -37.41 -33.80
C GLU A 106 9.14 -38.24 -35.00
N LEU A 107 8.03 -37.84 -35.63
CA LEU A 107 7.63 -38.27 -36.96
C LEU A 107 8.03 -37.20 -37.97
N THR A 108 8.82 -37.56 -38.97
CA THR A 108 9.04 -36.74 -40.17
C THR A 108 8.27 -37.35 -41.33
N VAL A 109 7.37 -36.58 -41.97
CA VAL A 109 6.80 -36.94 -43.27
C VAL A 109 7.81 -36.46 -44.32
N GLU A 110 8.55 -37.41 -44.90
CA GLU A 110 9.55 -37.15 -45.94
C GLU A 110 8.89 -36.99 -47.32
N SER A 111 7.80 -37.73 -47.56
CA SER A 111 6.89 -37.57 -48.70
C SER A 111 5.48 -38.05 -48.35
N MET A 112 4.45 -37.48 -48.98
CA MET A 112 3.07 -37.97 -48.88
C MET A 112 2.24 -37.52 -50.08
N ASP A 113 1.54 -38.46 -50.69
CA ASP A 113 0.59 -38.28 -51.79
C ASP A 113 -0.43 -39.44 -51.74
N LEU A 114 -1.45 -39.28 -50.89
CA LEU A 114 -2.48 -40.29 -50.64
C LEU A 114 -3.60 -40.20 -51.69
N GLY A 115 -4.01 -41.35 -52.23
CA GLY A 115 -5.06 -41.46 -53.25
C GLY A 115 -6.47 -41.09 -52.76
N THR A 116 -7.47 -41.23 -53.65
CA THR A 116 -8.82 -40.67 -53.44
C THR A 116 -9.70 -41.51 -52.51
N GLY A 117 -9.33 -41.51 -51.23
CA GLY A 117 -10.01 -42.21 -50.13
C GLY A 117 -9.07 -43.05 -49.27
N ASP A 118 -7.79 -43.13 -49.65
CA ASP A 118 -6.70 -43.61 -48.81
C ASP A 118 -6.64 -42.78 -47.51
N SER A 119 -6.16 -43.40 -46.43
CA SER A 119 -5.98 -42.72 -45.14
C SER A 119 -4.84 -43.33 -44.33
N LEU A 120 -3.93 -42.48 -43.87
CA LEU A 120 -2.96 -42.81 -42.83
C LEU A 120 -3.49 -42.32 -41.48
N ILE A 121 -3.67 -43.25 -40.55
CA ILE A 121 -4.13 -42.99 -39.19
C ILE A 121 -3.02 -43.36 -38.22
N ILE A 122 -2.59 -42.41 -37.39
CA ILE A 122 -1.54 -42.57 -36.40
C ILE A 122 -2.20 -42.63 -35.03
N LYS A 123 -1.87 -43.64 -34.24
CA LYS A 123 -2.50 -43.91 -32.94
C LYS A 123 -1.45 -44.16 -31.85
N SER A 124 -1.83 -43.97 -30.59
CA SER A 124 -0.99 -44.30 -29.42
C SER A 124 -0.81 -45.82 -29.25
N SER A 125 -1.79 -46.62 -29.68
CA SER A 125 -1.70 -48.08 -29.85
C SER A 125 -2.79 -48.56 -30.83
N ALA A 126 -2.81 -49.86 -31.15
CA ALA A 126 -3.82 -50.45 -32.03
C ALA A 126 -5.25 -50.09 -31.60
N THR A 127 -5.57 -50.24 -30.31
CA THR A 127 -6.88 -49.86 -29.73
C THR A 127 -6.93 -48.44 -29.17
N GLY A 128 -5.78 -47.78 -29.01
CA GLY A 128 -5.65 -46.47 -28.36
C GLY A 128 -6.25 -45.27 -29.11
N THR A 129 -5.97 -44.07 -28.59
CA THR A 129 -6.38 -42.79 -29.18
C THR A 129 -5.72 -42.52 -30.54
N THR A 130 -6.45 -41.89 -31.45
CA THR A 130 -5.88 -41.32 -32.68
C THR A 130 -5.10 -40.05 -32.33
N LEU A 131 -3.83 -40.00 -32.75
CA LEU A 131 -2.90 -38.89 -32.57
C LEU A 131 -2.85 -37.97 -33.81
N MET A 132 -3.04 -38.54 -34.99
CA MET A 132 -3.17 -37.86 -36.28
C MET A 132 -4.00 -38.74 -37.22
N ALA A 133 -4.78 -38.14 -38.10
CA ALA A 133 -5.38 -38.82 -39.26
C ALA A 133 -5.31 -37.89 -40.47
N VAL A 134 -4.85 -38.42 -41.59
CA VAL A 134 -4.71 -37.72 -42.88
C VAL A 134 -5.19 -38.64 -44.01
N GLY A 135 -5.60 -38.06 -45.13
CA GLY A 135 -6.11 -38.76 -46.30
C GLY A 135 -5.90 -37.94 -47.57
N ASN A 136 -6.70 -38.22 -48.60
CA ASN A 136 -6.66 -37.54 -49.91
C ASN A 136 -6.40 -36.03 -49.82
N GLY A 137 -5.44 -35.54 -50.62
CA GLY A 137 -5.07 -34.13 -50.69
C GLY A 137 -4.09 -33.64 -49.61
N TYR A 138 -3.66 -34.51 -48.68
CA TYR A 138 -2.61 -34.16 -47.71
C TYR A 138 -1.22 -34.38 -48.32
N THR A 139 -0.61 -33.31 -48.83
CA THR A 139 0.71 -33.33 -49.49
C THR A 139 1.82 -32.60 -48.69
N ILE A 140 1.53 -32.24 -47.44
CA ILE A 140 2.42 -31.41 -46.60
C ILE A 140 3.49 -32.28 -45.95
N THR A 141 4.75 -32.11 -46.36
CA THR A 141 5.92 -32.63 -45.62
C THR A 141 6.17 -31.80 -44.35
N GLY A 142 6.73 -32.43 -43.32
CA GLY A 142 6.91 -31.74 -42.04
C GLY A 142 7.38 -32.66 -40.91
N LYS A 143 7.36 -32.10 -39.68
CA LYS A 143 7.75 -32.78 -38.44
C LYS A 143 6.66 -32.63 -37.38
N TRP A 144 6.38 -33.73 -36.68
CA TRP A 144 5.45 -33.78 -35.55
C TRP A 144 6.08 -34.55 -34.39
N VAL A 145 5.88 -34.06 -33.17
CA VAL A 145 6.32 -34.72 -31.94
C VAL A 145 5.10 -35.30 -31.22
N PHE A 146 5.14 -36.60 -30.95
CA PHE A 146 4.09 -37.29 -30.20
C PHE A 146 4.64 -37.78 -28.86
N ASN A 147 4.12 -37.25 -27.76
CA ASN A 147 4.37 -37.78 -26.42
C ASN A 147 3.51 -39.03 -26.21
N SER A 148 4.04 -40.18 -26.60
CA SER A 148 3.39 -41.48 -26.41
C SER A 148 4.43 -42.59 -26.24
N SER A 149 4.07 -43.65 -25.50
CA SER A 149 4.95 -44.80 -25.22
C SER A 149 5.01 -45.84 -26.34
N SER A 150 4.17 -45.69 -27.35
CA SER A 150 4.24 -46.40 -28.63
C SER A 150 3.57 -45.58 -29.73
N VAL A 151 3.89 -45.89 -30.99
CA VAL A 151 3.11 -45.43 -32.13
C VAL A 151 2.60 -46.63 -32.91
N TYR A 152 1.33 -46.57 -33.29
CA TYR A 152 0.68 -47.51 -34.18
C TYR A 152 0.23 -46.76 -35.44
N LEU A 153 0.90 -47.01 -36.55
CA LEU A 153 0.51 -46.50 -37.87
C LEU A 153 -0.45 -47.50 -38.51
N LEU A 154 -1.56 -46.98 -39.02
CA LEU A 154 -2.62 -47.73 -39.65
C LEU A 154 -2.91 -47.09 -41.01
N PHE A 155 -2.41 -47.71 -42.07
CA PHE A 155 -2.75 -47.32 -43.43
C PHE A 155 -3.98 -48.10 -43.88
N LYS A 156 -4.94 -47.38 -44.47
CA LYS A 156 -6.13 -47.94 -45.11
C LYS A 156 -6.18 -47.43 -46.54
N SER A 157 -6.37 -48.34 -47.48
CA SER A 157 -6.60 -47.98 -48.88
C SER A 157 -8.04 -48.29 -49.30
N ASN A 158 -8.64 -47.39 -50.08
CA ASN A 158 -9.97 -47.59 -50.66
C ASN A 158 -9.87 -48.22 -52.05
N ALA A 159 -10.90 -48.97 -52.43
CA ALA A 159 -10.88 -49.83 -53.60
C ALA A 159 -11.09 -49.13 -54.96
N ASP A 160 -10.62 -47.89 -55.15
CA ASP A 160 -10.92 -47.10 -56.37
C ASP A 160 -9.91 -47.30 -57.52
N GLY A 161 -8.70 -47.77 -57.23
CA GLY A 161 -7.65 -48.05 -58.22
C GLY A 161 -6.93 -46.80 -58.76
N ASN A 162 -7.10 -45.64 -58.15
CA ASN A 162 -6.40 -44.42 -58.54
C ASN A 162 -4.92 -44.43 -58.10
N THR A 163 -4.06 -43.73 -58.84
CA THR A 163 -2.62 -43.62 -58.56
C THR A 163 -2.33 -42.44 -57.62
N GLY A 164 -1.97 -42.73 -56.37
CA GLY A 164 -1.19 -41.83 -55.50
C GLY A 164 0.26 -42.31 -55.41
N ALA A 165 1.21 -41.39 -55.21
CA ALA A 165 2.63 -41.69 -55.06
C ALA A 165 3.04 -42.20 -53.66
N GLY A 166 2.07 -42.55 -52.82
CA GLY A 166 2.29 -43.21 -51.52
C GLY A 166 2.82 -42.27 -50.45
N PHE A 167 3.71 -42.74 -49.58
CA PHE A 167 4.27 -41.92 -48.50
C PHE A 167 5.57 -42.48 -47.93
N SER A 168 6.44 -41.61 -47.40
CA SER A 168 7.60 -41.99 -46.58
C SER A 168 7.55 -41.29 -45.23
N LEU A 169 7.54 -42.10 -44.17
CA LEU A 169 7.52 -41.68 -42.77
C LEU A 169 8.81 -42.11 -42.10
N LEU A 170 9.60 -41.17 -41.61
CA LEU A 170 10.76 -41.42 -40.76
C LEU A 170 10.39 -41.18 -39.30
N LEU A 171 10.33 -42.26 -38.52
CA LEU A 171 10.11 -42.23 -37.08
C LEU A 171 11.45 -42.25 -36.36
N LYS A 172 11.60 -41.41 -35.34
CA LYS A 172 12.80 -41.32 -34.51
C LYS A 172 12.42 -41.24 -33.05
N LYS A 173 12.92 -42.18 -32.24
CA LYS A 173 12.79 -42.15 -30.79
C LYS A 173 13.49 -40.90 -30.26
N LEU A 174 12.77 -40.11 -29.47
CA LEU A 174 13.32 -38.93 -28.81
C LEU A 174 14.08 -39.35 -27.55
N GLN A 175 15.06 -38.53 -27.18
CA GLN A 175 15.79 -38.64 -25.92
C GLN A 175 15.75 -37.29 -25.21
N ASN A 176 15.64 -37.30 -23.87
CA ASN A 176 15.80 -36.08 -23.09
C ASN A 176 17.28 -35.68 -23.13
N GLU A 177 17.57 -34.42 -23.42
CA GLU A 177 18.95 -33.93 -23.39
C GLU A 177 19.40 -33.75 -21.94
N SER A 178 20.13 -34.75 -21.45
CA SER A 178 20.66 -34.80 -20.08
C SER A 178 21.98 -34.04 -19.94
N SER A 179 22.67 -33.74 -21.05
CA SER A 179 23.59 -32.62 -21.13
C SER A 179 22.78 -31.32 -21.01
N MET A 180 23.18 -30.45 -20.09
CA MET A 180 22.66 -29.08 -20.08
C MET A 180 22.96 -28.45 -21.45
N LEU A 181 21.92 -28.15 -22.23
CA LEU A 181 22.11 -27.24 -23.37
C LEU A 181 22.73 -25.96 -22.83
N GLN A 182 23.69 -25.39 -23.57
CA GLN A 182 23.85 -23.96 -23.51
C GLN A 182 22.51 -23.36 -23.93
N GLU A 183 21.91 -22.62 -23.01
CA GLU A 183 20.77 -21.78 -23.31
C GLU A 183 21.17 -20.78 -24.41
N ALA A 184 20.19 -20.12 -25.01
CA ALA A 184 20.48 -19.06 -25.98
C ALA A 184 20.95 -17.78 -25.27
N ASP A 185 22.16 -17.85 -24.71
CA ASP A 185 22.93 -16.72 -24.20
C ASP A 185 23.19 -15.72 -25.33
N GLY A 186 23.10 -14.43 -25.00
CA GLY A 186 23.41 -13.36 -25.94
C GLY A 186 22.28 -12.92 -26.89
N PHE A 187 21.06 -13.48 -26.80
CA PHE A 187 19.92 -12.83 -27.46
C PHE A 187 19.61 -11.48 -26.80
N VAL A 188 19.92 -10.40 -27.51
CA VAL A 188 19.57 -9.02 -27.18
C VAL A 188 18.52 -8.54 -28.18
N GLY A 189 17.27 -8.41 -27.73
CA GLY A 189 16.15 -8.04 -28.58
C GLY A 189 14.80 -8.34 -27.93
N ASN A 190 13.70 -8.24 -28.68
CA ASN A 190 12.36 -8.59 -28.21
C ASN A 190 12.26 -10.10 -27.96
N THR A 191 12.51 -10.52 -26.72
CA THR A 191 12.47 -11.91 -26.28
C THR A 191 11.15 -12.23 -25.61
N PHE A 192 10.64 -13.45 -25.78
CA PHE A 192 9.68 -14.08 -24.88
C PHE A 192 10.29 -15.41 -24.46
N PHE A 193 10.43 -15.63 -23.15
CA PHE A 193 11.10 -16.81 -22.61
C PHE A 193 10.41 -17.28 -21.33
N PHE A 194 10.20 -18.59 -21.23
CA PHE A 194 9.69 -19.25 -20.04
C PHE A 194 10.45 -20.54 -19.79
N ASP A 195 11.11 -20.63 -18.64
CA ASP A 195 11.85 -21.82 -18.22
C ASP A 195 11.00 -22.65 -17.24
N VAL A 196 10.61 -23.85 -17.66
CA VAL A 196 9.85 -24.82 -16.85
C VAL A 196 10.63 -25.39 -15.67
N LYS A 197 11.97 -25.36 -15.69
CA LYS A 197 12.82 -25.92 -14.63
C LYS A 197 12.97 -24.94 -13.46
N THR A 198 13.29 -23.68 -13.75
CA THR A 198 13.39 -22.64 -12.70
C THR A 198 12.08 -21.91 -12.44
N GLY A 199 11.10 -21.98 -13.35
CA GLY A 199 9.85 -21.21 -13.29
C GLY A 199 10.01 -19.74 -13.71
N VAL A 200 11.11 -19.38 -14.36
CA VAL A 200 11.41 -18.00 -14.78
C VAL A 200 10.54 -17.58 -15.97
N PHE A 201 9.92 -16.39 -15.87
CA PHE A 201 9.22 -15.72 -16.97
C PHE A 201 9.95 -14.45 -17.40
N ARG A 202 10.00 -14.21 -18.71
CA ARG A 202 10.79 -13.15 -19.35
C ARG A 202 10.11 -12.62 -20.62
N SER A 203 10.02 -11.30 -20.76
CA SER A 203 9.44 -10.64 -21.95
C SER A 203 10.06 -9.26 -22.24
N GLY A 204 10.24 -8.91 -23.52
CA GLY A 204 10.71 -7.59 -23.98
C GLY A 204 12.21 -7.53 -24.32
N THR A 205 12.80 -6.34 -24.32
CA THR A 205 14.22 -6.07 -24.61
C THR A 205 15.09 -6.23 -23.36
N ILE A 206 15.32 -7.47 -22.97
CA ILE A 206 15.96 -7.88 -21.71
C ILE A 206 17.23 -8.72 -21.95
N SER A 207 18.07 -8.86 -20.92
CA SER A 207 19.25 -9.73 -20.94
C SER A 207 18.97 -11.06 -20.22
N ASN A 208 19.34 -12.18 -20.84
CA ASN A 208 19.21 -13.52 -20.25
C ASN A 208 20.25 -13.84 -19.17
N ALA A 209 21.31 -13.03 -19.04
CA ALA A 209 22.51 -13.35 -18.25
C ALA A 209 22.30 -13.36 -16.72
N LEU A 210 21.25 -12.73 -16.20
CA LEU A 210 20.94 -12.68 -14.76
C LEU A 210 19.47 -12.98 -14.50
N ARG A 211 19.20 -14.10 -13.84
CA ARG A 211 17.87 -14.52 -13.40
C ARG A 211 17.96 -15.28 -12.08
N GLY A 212 17.02 -15.03 -11.18
CA GLY A 212 16.78 -15.91 -10.04
C GLY A 212 15.58 -16.82 -10.29
N ASP A 213 15.53 -17.97 -9.61
CA ASP A 213 14.44 -18.94 -9.74
C ASP A 213 13.07 -18.29 -9.55
N LYS A 214 12.08 -18.70 -10.36
CA LYS A 214 10.69 -18.25 -10.30
C LYS A 214 10.51 -16.73 -10.43
N SER A 215 11.50 -16.04 -11.02
CA SER A 215 11.44 -14.59 -11.21
C SER A 215 10.71 -14.18 -12.49
N VAL A 216 10.12 -12.99 -12.48
CA VAL A 216 9.44 -12.36 -13.62
C VAL A 216 10.22 -11.11 -14.03
N ALA A 217 10.64 -11.00 -15.29
CA ALA A 217 11.15 -9.72 -15.83
C ALA A 217 10.45 -9.35 -17.14
N MET A 218 9.92 -8.14 -17.24
CA MET A 218 9.13 -7.69 -18.39
C MET A 218 9.46 -6.25 -18.77
N GLY A 219 9.66 -5.98 -20.05
CA GLY A 219 9.87 -4.63 -20.59
C GLY A 219 11.28 -4.42 -21.14
N SER A 220 11.88 -3.24 -20.95
CA SER A 220 13.18 -2.90 -21.53
C SER A 220 14.25 -2.75 -20.46
N SER A 221 15.36 -3.47 -20.59
CA SER A 221 16.43 -3.52 -19.57
C SER A 221 15.92 -3.92 -18.18
N ALA A 222 14.83 -4.68 -18.10
CA ALA A 222 14.27 -5.19 -16.85
C ALA A 222 15.08 -6.39 -16.34
N VAL A 223 15.55 -6.34 -15.09
CA VAL A 223 16.42 -7.35 -14.46
C VAL A 223 15.76 -7.87 -13.19
N ALA A 224 15.44 -9.16 -13.15
CA ALA A 224 14.93 -9.86 -11.96
C ALA A 224 15.92 -10.95 -11.54
N SER A 225 17.01 -10.56 -10.89
CA SER A 225 18.19 -11.40 -10.69
C SER A 225 18.13 -12.31 -9.46
N ALA A 226 17.18 -12.09 -8.55
CA ALA A 226 17.04 -12.85 -7.31
C ALA A 226 15.80 -13.76 -7.32
N ALA A 227 15.79 -14.79 -6.46
CA ALA A 227 14.71 -15.77 -6.43
C ALA A 227 13.37 -15.11 -6.04
N GLN A 228 12.30 -15.50 -6.76
CA GLN A 228 10.93 -15.00 -6.61
C GLN A 228 10.80 -13.47 -6.74
N SER A 229 11.74 -12.82 -7.43
CA SER A 229 11.70 -11.37 -7.72
C SER A 229 10.89 -11.02 -8.96
N VAL A 230 10.35 -9.80 -9.02
CA VAL A 230 9.51 -9.29 -10.11
C VAL A 230 10.03 -7.93 -10.57
N ALA A 231 10.40 -7.79 -11.84
CA ALA A 231 10.89 -6.54 -12.44
C ALA A 231 10.08 -6.18 -13.70
N ILE A 232 9.15 -5.22 -13.63
CA ILE A 232 8.22 -4.91 -14.73
C ILE A 232 8.30 -3.44 -15.13
N GLY A 233 8.86 -3.14 -16.31
CA GLY A 233 8.96 -1.78 -16.85
C GLY A 233 10.25 -1.51 -17.64
N THR A 234 10.75 -0.28 -17.57
CA THR A 234 11.95 0.16 -18.29
C THR A 234 13.06 0.54 -17.32
N GLY A 235 14.25 -0.05 -17.47
CA GLY A 235 15.40 0.21 -16.58
C GLY A 235 15.21 -0.30 -15.14
N VAL A 236 14.29 -1.24 -14.92
CA VAL A 236 13.91 -1.71 -13.58
C VAL A 236 14.77 -2.90 -13.11
N THR A 237 15.14 -2.91 -11.83
CA THR A 237 16.00 -3.96 -11.23
C THR A 237 15.41 -4.46 -9.93
N ALA A 238 15.05 -5.74 -9.87
CA ALA A 238 14.65 -6.47 -8.66
C ALA A 238 15.76 -7.49 -8.32
N SER A 239 16.61 -7.16 -7.34
CA SER A 239 17.80 -7.95 -6.99
C SER A 239 17.79 -8.49 -5.55
N GLY A 240 16.73 -8.23 -4.79
CA GLY A 240 16.47 -8.91 -3.50
C GLY A 240 15.55 -10.12 -3.65
N ILE A 241 15.67 -11.10 -2.74
CA ILE A 241 14.78 -12.27 -2.74
C ILE A 241 13.35 -11.79 -2.40
N PHE A 242 12.33 -12.26 -3.13
CA PHE A 242 10.94 -11.75 -3.06
C PHE A 242 10.78 -10.24 -3.37
N SER A 243 11.77 -9.58 -3.98
CA SER A 243 11.68 -8.14 -4.27
C SER A 243 10.79 -7.82 -5.49
N VAL A 244 10.13 -6.68 -5.48
CA VAL A 244 9.26 -6.20 -6.57
C VAL A 244 9.73 -4.81 -7.02
N ALA A 245 10.16 -4.68 -8.28
CA ALA A 245 10.50 -3.42 -8.94
C ALA A 245 9.53 -3.18 -10.12
N MET A 246 8.87 -2.02 -10.19
CA MET A 246 7.92 -1.73 -11.27
C MET A 246 7.96 -0.27 -11.74
N GLY A 247 7.94 -0.05 -13.06
CA GLY A 247 7.79 1.28 -13.68
C GLY A 247 9.02 1.74 -14.49
N TYR A 248 9.69 2.82 -14.07
CA TYR A 248 10.79 3.44 -14.81
C TYR A 248 11.99 3.72 -13.89
N ASN A 249 13.18 3.21 -14.24
CA ASN A 249 14.42 3.36 -13.46
C ASN A 249 14.26 2.99 -11.97
N THR A 250 13.48 1.95 -11.69
CA THR A 250 13.07 1.54 -10.35
C THR A 250 13.93 0.38 -9.83
N ILE A 251 14.42 0.47 -8.59
CA ILE A 251 15.34 -0.49 -7.98
C ILE A 251 14.77 -1.04 -6.67
N ALA A 252 14.59 -2.36 -6.56
CA ALA A 252 14.25 -3.07 -5.34
C ALA A 252 15.40 -4.05 -5.02
N SER A 253 16.36 -3.61 -4.20
CA SER A 253 17.66 -4.30 -4.06
C SER A 253 17.78 -5.21 -2.85
N ALA A 254 16.84 -5.15 -1.90
CA ALA A 254 16.88 -5.88 -0.64
C ALA A 254 15.74 -6.91 -0.53
N ASN A 255 15.89 -7.89 0.36
CA ASN A 255 14.91 -8.96 0.54
C ASN A 255 13.55 -8.39 0.95
N PHE A 256 12.47 -8.94 0.36
CA PHE A 256 11.08 -8.51 0.57
C PHE A 256 10.80 -7.02 0.25
N SER A 257 11.74 -6.31 -0.40
CA SER A 257 11.58 -4.89 -0.73
C SER A 257 10.65 -4.66 -1.93
N THR A 258 9.89 -3.57 -1.92
CA THR A 258 8.96 -3.20 -3.00
C THR A 258 9.23 -1.78 -3.45
N ALA A 259 9.62 -1.59 -4.71
CA ALA A 259 9.80 -0.29 -5.35
C ALA A 259 8.86 -0.16 -6.56
N ILE A 260 8.01 0.87 -6.60
CA ILE A 260 7.00 1.05 -7.67
C ILE A 260 6.91 2.52 -8.09
N GLY A 261 7.05 2.80 -9.39
CA GLY A 261 6.80 4.13 -9.98
C GLY A 261 7.91 4.61 -10.91
N SER A 262 8.48 5.79 -10.66
CA SER A 262 9.53 6.39 -11.51
C SER A 262 10.70 6.88 -10.65
N GLU A 263 11.91 6.36 -10.88
CA GLU A 263 13.13 6.69 -10.13
C GLU A 263 12.99 6.33 -8.63
N THR A 264 12.35 5.20 -8.32
CA THR A 264 12.09 4.76 -6.95
C THR A 264 13.08 3.67 -6.51
N GLY A 265 13.56 3.73 -5.26
CA GLY A 265 14.60 2.87 -4.71
C GLY A 265 14.23 2.30 -3.35
N ALA A 266 14.02 0.99 -3.26
CA ALA A 266 13.84 0.28 -1.99
C ALA A 266 15.08 -0.58 -1.71
N SER A 267 15.91 -0.16 -0.75
CA SER A 267 17.20 -0.79 -0.42
C SER A 267 17.30 -1.30 1.02
N GLY A 268 16.26 -1.06 1.85
CA GLY A 268 16.10 -1.73 3.14
C GLY A 268 15.35 -3.06 3.01
N GLU A 269 15.69 -4.04 3.85
CA GLU A 269 14.89 -5.27 3.95
C GLU A 269 13.44 -4.94 4.36
N THR A 270 12.46 -5.59 3.74
CA THR A 270 11.00 -5.29 3.87
C THR A 270 10.59 -3.83 3.55
N ALA A 271 11.46 -3.01 2.96
CA ALA A 271 11.17 -1.60 2.70
C ALA A 271 10.27 -1.37 1.48
N VAL A 272 9.45 -0.32 1.52
CA VAL A 272 8.49 0.04 0.45
C VAL A 272 8.75 1.45 -0.06
N ALA A 273 9.12 1.59 -1.34
CA ALA A 273 9.26 2.86 -2.04
C ALA A 273 8.21 2.99 -3.16
N MET A 274 7.36 4.03 -3.13
CA MET A 274 6.29 4.19 -4.11
C MET A 274 6.14 5.64 -4.61
N GLY A 275 5.93 5.84 -5.91
CA GLY A 275 5.65 7.14 -6.51
C GLY A 275 6.77 7.64 -7.44
N ASN A 276 7.31 8.84 -7.23
CA ASN A 276 8.38 9.40 -8.06
C ASN A 276 9.55 9.92 -7.22
N ASN A 277 10.79 9.53 -7.56
CA ASN A 277 12.01 9.90 -6.82
C ASN A 277 11.88 9.58 -5.32
N THR A 278 11.44 8.36 -4.98
CA THR A 278 11.22 7.95 -3.58
C THR A 278 12.20 6.88 -3.13
N ILE A 279 12.77 7.07 -1.94
CA ILE A 279 13.86 6.23 -1.41
C ILE A 279 13.45 5.63 -0.07
N ALA A 280 13.41 4.30 0.04
CA ALA A 280 13.17 3.56 1.27
C ALA A 280 14.39 2.69 1.59
N SER A 281 15.33 3.23 2.36
CA SER A 281 16.66 2.64 2.61
C SER A 281 16.84 2.08 4.02
N GLY A 282 15.99 2.44 4.98
CA GLY A 282 15.95 1.80 6.29
C GLY A 282 15.23 0.44 6.25
N SER A 283 15.65 -0.51 7.09
CA SER A 283 14.91 -1.78 7.25
C SER A 283 13.48 -1.50 7.73
N SER A 284 12.49 -2.16 7.13
CA SER A 284 11.04 -1.95 7.31
C SER A 284 10.56 -0.50 7.09
N SER A 285 11.32 0.33 6.35
CA SER A 285 10.92 1.72 6.06
C SER A 285 9.89 1.82 4.94
N THR A 286 9.09 2.89 4.94
CA THR A 286 8.09 3.20 3.91
C THR A 286 8.28 4.62 3.39
N SER A 287 8.43 4.80 2.08
CA SER A 287 8.60 6.08 1.41
C SER A 287 7.59 6.22 0.26
N MET A 288 6.62 7.12 0.35
CA MET A 288 5.50 7.21 -0.62
C MET A 288 5.20 8.64 -1.08
N GLY A 289 5.14 8.87 -2.38
CA GLY A 289 4.74 10.16 -2.97
C GLY A 289 5.74 10.72 -3.98
N SER A 290 6.24 11.94 -3.78
CA SER A 290 7.23 12.57 -4.67
C SER A 290 8.42 13.15 -3.92
N SER A 291 9.65 12.79 -4.31
CA SER A 291 10.90 13.24 -3.66
C SER A 291 10.93 12.94 -2.16
N THR A 292 10.46 11.76 -1.74
CA THR A 292 10.41 11.34 -0.33
C THR A 292 11.57 10.41 0.02
N THR A 293 12.05 10.45 1.27
CA THR A 293 13.14 9.58 1.74
C THR A 293 12.87 9.07 3.14
N ALA A 294 12.74 7.76 3.28
CA ALA A 294 12.70 7.05 4.57
C ALA A 294 14.01 6.25 4.75
N SER A 295 14.91 6.74 5.60
CA SER A 295 16.24 6.13 5.81
C SER A 295 16.46 5.57 7.22
N GLY A 296 15.60 5.91 8.18
CA GLY A 296 15.62 5.28 9.50
C GLY A 296 14.98 3.89 9.50
N ILE A 297 15.40 3.02 10.42
CA ILE A 297 14.76 1.72 10.65
C ILE A 297 13.29 1.96 11.05
N ALA A 298 12.36 1.26 10.40
CA ALA A 298 10.91 1.43 10.55
C ALA A 298 10.40 2.89 10.38
N ALA A 299 11.14 3.72 9.64
CA ALA A 299 10.75 5.10 9.37
C ALA A 299 9.71 5.21 8.25
N THR A 300 8.80 6.18 8.33
CA THR A 300 7.74 6.42 7.35
C THR A 300 7.81 7.85 6.79
N ALA A 301 8.08 8.02 5.50
CA ALA A 301 8.07 9.31 4.80
C ALA A 301 6.96 9.34 3.73
N MET A 302 5.94 10.18 3.89
CA MET A 302 4.81 10.24 2.94
C MET A 302 4.45 11.66 2.49
N GLY A 303 4.15 11.85 1.21
CA GLY A 303 3.72 13.11 0.62
C GLY A 303 4.71 13.70 -0.39
N SER A 304 5.17 14.93 -0.18
CA SER A 304 6.08 15.62 -1.10
C SER A 304 7.28 16.25 -0.38
N SER A 305 8.50 15.94 -0.85
CA SER A 305 9.74 16.45 -0.25
C SER A 305 9.86 16.13 1.26
N THR A 306 9.43 14.95 1.70
CA THR A 306 9.43 14.54 3.11
C THR A 306 10.59 13.59 3.43
N ILE A 307 11.20 13.74 4.60
CA ILE A 307 12.40 13.00 5.02
C ILE A 307 12.16 12.41 6.41
N ALA A 308 12.19 11.08 6.54
CA ALA A 308 12.10 10.35 7.80
C ALA A 308 13.42 9.58 8.02
N SER A 309 14.38 10.20 8.71
CA SER A 309 15.74 9.68 8.87
C SER A 309 16.07 9.18 10.27
N GLY A 310 15.25 9.49 11.28
CA GLY A 310 15.38 8.88 12.62
C GLY A 310 14.77 7.49 12.65
N ASN A 311 15.26 6.59 13.52
CA ASN A 311 14.64 5.28 13.69
C ASN A 311 13.24 5.42 14.29
N TYR A 312 12.26 4.66 13.82
CA TYR A 312 10.84 4.74 14.19
C TYR A 312 10.23 6.14 13.99
N SER A 313 10.76 6.93 13.06
CA SER A 313 10.28 8.29 12.78
C SER A 313 9.17 8.34 11.72
N THR A 314 8.32 9.37 11.76
CA THR A 314 7.25 9.58 10.76
C THR A 314 7.25 11.02 10.23
N ALA A 315 7.47 11.21 8.92
CA ALA A 315 7.37 12.49 8.23
C ALA A 315 6.23 12.46 7.21
N MET A 316 5.17 13.25 7.41
CA MET A 316 3.98 13.25 6.55
C MET A 316 3.62 14.66 6.06
N GLY A 317 3.25 14.79 4.79
CA GLY A 317 2.75 16.05 4.21
C GLY A 317 3.69 16.68 3.19
N ARG A 318 4.09 17.95 3.37
CA ARG A 318 4.89 18.70 2.39
C ARG A 318 6.06 19.44 3.01
N THR A 319 7.28 19.04 2.66
CA THR A 319 8.53 19.58 3.24
C THR A 319 8.56 19.37 4.76
N THR A 320 8.41 18.12 5.19
CA THR A 320 8.45 17.72 6.60
C THR A 320 9.62 16.78 6.89
N ILE A 321 10.29 16.98 8.02
CA ILE A 321 11.56 16.31 8.36
C ILE A 321 11.46 15.68 9.75
N ALA A 322 11.44 14.36 9.82
CA ALA A 322 11.48 13.59 11.07
C ALA A 322 12.85 12.93 11.21
N ASN A 323 13.80 13.64 11.83
CA ASN A 323 15.21 13.24 11.91
C ASN A 323 15.69 12.85 13.32
N GLY A 324 14.91 13.10 14.37
CA GLY A 324 15.06 12.44 15.68
C GLY A 324 14.45 11.03 15.69
N ASN A 325 14.95 10.12 16.53
CA ASN A 325 14.36 8.79 16.73
C ASN A 325 12.99 8.90 17.43
N TYR A 326 12.06 8.00 17.13
CA TYR A 326 10.69 8.00 17.67
C TYR A 326 9.94 9.34 17.46
N SER A 327 10.37 10.16 16.50
CA SER A 327 9.87 11.53 16.30
C SER A 327 8.88 11.61 15.13
N THR A 328 7.91 12.51 15.20
CA THR A 328 6.84 12.67 14.20
C THR A 328 6.72 14.12 13.73
N ALA A 329 6.74 14.33 12.41
CA ALA A 329 6.60 15.61 11.74
C ALA A 329 5.44 15.57 10.72
N MET A 330 4.39 16.38 10.91
CA MET A 330 3.20 16.35 10.07
C MET A 330 2.77 17.73 9.55
N GLY A 331 2.19 17.76 8.35
CA GLY A 331 1.62 18.98 7.75
C GLY A 331 2.57 19.63 6.76
N SER A 332 2.95 20.90 6.93
CA SER A 332 3.90 21.56 6.02
C SER A 332 4.97 22.41 6.71
N TYR A 333 6.20 22.35 6.18
CA TYR A 333 7.38 23.08 6.67
C TYR A 333 7.59 22.95 8.19
N VAL A 334 7.86 21.71 8.62
CA VAL A 334 8.14 21.34 10.01
C VAL A 334 9.30 20.34 10.10
N SER A 335 10.09 20.42 11.18
CA SER A 335 11.21 19.53 11.44
C SER A 335 11.34 19.17 12.92
N THR A 336 11.59 17.89 13.22
CA THR A 336 11.94 17.44 14.59
C THR A 336 13.38 17.74 14.97
N ASN A 337 14.18 18.27 14.04
CA ASN A 337 15.49 18.90 14.29
C ASN A 337 16.46 18.03 15.12
N ASN A 338 16.54 16.73 14.78
CA ASN A 338 17.32 15.69 15.47
C ASN A 338 16.93 15.43 16.94
N PHE A 339 15.75 15.88 17.40
CA PHE A 339 15.28 15.66 18.76
C PHE A 339 14.40 14.40 18.87
N ASP A 340 14.90 13.43 19.62
CA ASP A 340 14.21 12.16 19.87
C ASP A 340 12.89 12.35 20.64
N GLY A 341 11.90 11.51 20.34
CA GLY A 341 10.57 11.52 20.97
C GLY A 341 9.73 12.78 20.69
N ALA A 342 10.14 13.65 19.77
CA ALA A 342 9.46 14.92 19.51
C ALA A 342 8.29 14.80 18.52
N LEU A 343 7.23 15.58 18.74
CA LEU A 343 6.05 15.68 17.87
C LEU A 343 5.90 17.12 17.36
N ILE A 344 5.84 17.30 16.04
CA ILE A 344 5.63 18.60 15.41
C ILE A 344 4.55 18.58 14.33
N ILE A 345 3.63 19.56 14.36
CA ILE A 345 2.53 19.69 13.40
C ILE A 345 2.45 21.13 12.87
N GLY A 346 2.38 21.32 11.56
CA GLY A 346 2.35 22.64 10.92
C GLY A 346 1.31 22.79 9.83
N ASP A 347 0.58 23.90 9.86
CA ASP A 347 -0.28 24.37 8.78
C ASP A 347 0.49 24.79 7.50
N ASN A 348 -0.21 25.34 6.51
CA ASN A 348 0.36 25.82 5.24
C ASN A 348 0.47 27.36 5.17
N SER A 349 0.56 28.06 6.31
CA SER A 349 0.58 29.54 6.36
C SER A 349 1.92 30.16 5.95
N THR A 350 3.02 29.40 5.99
CA THR A 350 4.37 29.88 5.67
C THR A 350 5.24 28.78 5.04
N THR A 351 6.28 29.19 4.32
CA THR A 351 7.34 28.33 3.77
C THR A 351 8.55 28.18 4.71
N THR A 352 8.56 28.87 5.86
CA THR A 352 9.64 28.76 6.86
C THR A 352 9.47 27.49 7.68
N ILE A 353 10.54 26.66 7.74
CA ILE A 353 10.55 25.43 8.53
C ILE A 353 10.49 25.77 10.03
N LEU A 354 9.46 25.27 10.70
CA LEU A 354 9.36 25.30 12.15
C LEU A 354 10.17 24.13 12.73
N ASN A 355 11.11 24.42 13.63
CA ASN A 355 11.96 23.41 14.27
C ASN A 355 11.50 23.09 15.70
N ILE A 356 11.66 21.83 16.13
CA ILE A 356 11.73 21.47 17.55
C ILE A 356 13.04 22.00 18.17
N ALA A 357 13.02 22.26 19.49
CA ALA A 357 14.16 22.76 20.26
C ALA A 357 14.59 21.86 21.43
N THR A 358 13.83 20.81 21.75
CA THR A 358 14.10 19.87 22.87
C THR A 358 13.54 18.47 22.58
N ALA A 359 14.20 17.43 23.09
CA ALA A 359 13.71 16.06 23.04
C ALA A 359 12.42 15.87 23.87
N ASN A 360 11.61 14.88 23.50
CA ASN A 360 10.34 14.53 24.14
C ASN A 360 9.36 15.72 24.28
N SER A 361 9.31 16.59 23.27
CA SER A 361 8.50 17.81 23.28
C SER A 361 7.47 17.85 22.14
N PHE A 362 6.40 18.62 22.36
CA PHE A 362 5.40 18.93 21.34
C PHE A 362 5.53 20.39 20.89
N ARG A 363 5.45 20.63 19.58
CA ARG A 363 5.33 21.99 19.02
C ARG A 363 4.31 21.99 17.88
N ALA A 364 3.57 23.09 17.73
CA ALA A 364 2.68 23.26 16.60
C ALA A 364 2.71 24.70 16.03
N ARG A 365 2.19 24.85 14.80
CA ARG A 365 1.87 26.14 14.17
C ARG A 365 0.55 26.01 13.42
N PHE A 366 -0.43 26.79 13.84
CA PHE A 366 -1.69 27.02 13.15
C PHE A 366 -1.99 28.52 13.25
N ASP A 367 -1.91 29.23 12.13
CA ASP A 367 -2.07 30.69 12.07
C ASP A 367 -3.49 31.14 12.48
N GLY A 368 -4.50 30.35 12.12
CA GLY A 368 -5.89 30.49 12.58
C GLY A 368 -6.12 30.16 14.06
N GLY A 369 -5.10 29.70 14.79
CA GLY A 369 -5.19 29.29 16.19
C GLY A 369 -5.61 27.84 16.42
N TYR A 370 -5.94 27.54 17.68
CA TYR A 370 -6.25 26.21 18.20
C TYR A 370 -7.61 26.22 18.92
N ARG A 371 -8.40 25.15 18.81
CA ARG A 371 -9.61 24.94 19.62
C ARG A 371 -9.73 23.48 20.05
N PHE A 372 -10.09 23.27 21.30
CA PHE A 372 -10.39 21.97 21.91
C PHE A 372 -11.83 21.99 22.44
N PHE A 373 -12.59 20.93 22.16
CA PHE A 373 -13.99 20.76 22.55
C PHE A 373 -14.31 19.26 22.74
N THR A 374 -15.29 18.95 23.58
CA THR A 374 -15.65 17.57 23.98
C THR A 374 -16.65 16.89 23.04
N SER A 375 -17.43 17.66 22.29
CA SER A 375 -18.48 17.17 21.39
C SER A 375 -18.81 18.18 20.28
N ALA A 376 -19.59 17.76 19.27
CA ALA A 376 -20.08 18.69 18.24
C ALA A 376 -21.00 19.80 18.81
N ALA A 377 -21.73 19.53 19.90
CA ALA A 377 -22.56 20.53 20.59
C ALA A 377 -21.69 21.53 21.39
N ALA A 378 -20.60 21.04 21.98
CA ALA A 378 -19.64 21.83 22.77
C ALA A 378 -18.89 22.90 21.97
N ILE A 379 -18.87 22.83 20.63
CA ILE A 379 -17.99 23.62 19.74
C ILE A 379 -17.99 25.14 20.00
N ASN A 380 -19.08 25.70 20.52
CA ASN A 380 -19.22 27.12 20.89
C ASN A 380 -19.43 27.38 22.39
N ALA A 381 -19.76 26.35 23.19
CA ALA A 381 -20.20 26.50 24.59
C ALA A 381 -19.19 25.93 25.61
N GLU A 382 -18.60 24.76 25.31
CA GLU A 382 -17.65 24.05 26.17
C GLU A 382 -16.33 23.88 25.39
N SER A 383 -15.67 25.00 25.10
CA SER A 383 -14.41 25.00 24.37
C SER A 383 -13.34 25.88 25.01
N CYS A 384 -12.10 25.40 24.92
CA CYS A 384 -10.89 26.14 25.23
C CYS A 384 -10.13 26.39 23.92
N GLN A 385 -9.70 27.62 23.68
CA GLN A 385 -9.04 27.99 22.43
C GLN A 385 -7.88 28.95 22.66
N LEU A 386 -6.88 28.88 21.78
CA LEU A 386 -5.83 29.87 21.63
C LEU A 386 -6.05 30.51 20.25
N PRO A 387 -6.73 31.67 20.16
CA PRO A 387 -7.14 32.23 18.88
C PRO A 387 -5.95 32.74 18.05
N ALA A 388 -6.17 33.01 16.76
CA ALA A 388 -5.21 33.68 15.90
C ALA A 388 -4.68 34.98 16.55
N GLY A 389 -3.35 35.13 16.62
CA GLY A 389 -2.69 36.25 17.29
C GLY A 389 -2.78 36.27 18.83
N GLY A 390 -3.46 35.31 19.46
CA GLY A 390 -3.58 35.19 20.91
C GLY A 390 -2.30 34.68 21.58
N ASN A 391 -2.06 35.10 22.82
CA ASN A 391 -0.92 34.70 23.65
C ASN A 391 -1.31 33.86 24.88
N ALA A 392 -2.61 33.64 25.12
CA ALA A 392 -3.15 32.91 26.26
C ALA A 392 -4.41 32.12 25.86
N TRP A 393 -4.72 31.07 26.61
CA TRP A 393 -5.96 30.31 26.47
C TRP A 393 -7.17 31.16 26.86
N VAL A 394 -8.26 31.04 26.10
CA VAL A 394 -9.57 31.60 26.44
C VAL A 394 -10.64 30.52 26.42
N THR A 395 -11.51 30.53 27.43
CA THR A 395 -12.65 29.62 27.58
C THR A 395 -13.92 30.29 27.07
N ALA A 396 -14.80 29.53 26.44
CA ALA A 396 -16.13 30.02 26.04
C ALA A 396 -16.93 30.51 27.27
N SER A 397 -17.46 31.74 27.21
CA SER A 397 -18.19 32.35 28.34
C SER A 397 -19.25 33.38 27.87
N ASP A 398 -19.89 33.13 26.74
CA ASP A 398 -21.01 33.93 26.23
C ASP A 398 -22.25 33.77 27.14
N SER A 399 -22.86 34.87 27.58
CA SER A 399 -24.06 34.82 28.44
C SER A 399 -25.28 34.22 27.73
N ARG A 400 -25.32 34.24 26.39
CA ARG A 400 -26.36 33.58 25.58
C ARG A 400 -26.26 32.06 25.58
N LEU A 401 -25.17 31.51 26.11
CA LEU A 401 -24.89 30.08 26.24
C LEU A 401 -24.89 29.63 27.71
N LYS A 402 -25.44 30.44 28.63
CA LYS A 402 -25.54 30.13 30.06
C LYS A 402 -26.98 30.27 30.55
N GLU A 403 -27.36 29.39 31.47
CA GLU A 403 -28.63 29.44 32.22
C GLU A 403 -28.35 29.48 33.74
N LYS A 404 -29.41 29.58 34.56
CA LYS A 404 -29.34 29.50 36.05
C LYS A 404 -28.34 30.48 36.68
N ILE A 405 -28.18 31.66 36.08
CA ILE A 405 -27.24 32.69 36.51
C ILE A 405 -27.76 33.37 37.79
N THR A 406 -27.12 33.12 38.93
CA THR A 406 -27.37 33.79 40.21
C THR A 406 -26.22 34.71 40.62
N ILE A 407 -26.48 35.58 41.61
CA ILE A 407 -25.48 36.51 42.16
C ILE A 407 -24.88 35.89 43.43
N ALA A 408 -23.57 35.68 43.44
CA ALA A 408 -22.86 35.07 44.57
C ALA A 408 -22.81 36.00 45.80
N ASP A 409 -22.98 35.42 46.99
CA ASP A 409 -22.67 36.12 48.25
C ASP A 409 -21.15 36.20 48.46
N GLY A 410 -20.60 37.38 48.18
CA GLY A 410 -19.19 37.68 48.41
C GLY A 410 -18.74 37.55 49.88
N GLU A 411 -19.64 37.74 50.84
CA GLU A 411 -19.31 37.59 52.26
C GLU A 411 -19.20 36.12 52.69
N ASP A 412 -20.04 35.23 52.15
CA ASP A 412 -19.85 33.77 52.26
C ASP A 412 -18.53 33.32 51.60
N PHE A 413 -18.25 33.78 50.38
CA PHE A 413 -17.01 33.47 49.68
C PHE A 413 -15.78 33.91 50.48
N LEU A 414 -15.78 35.11 51.09
CA LEU A 414 -14.68 35.55 51.95
C LEU A 414 -14.55 34.74 53.24
N LYS A 415 -15.64 34.28 53.86
CA LYS A 415 -15.58 33.37 55.03
C LYS A 415 -14.94 32.03 54.65
N LYS A 416 -15.32 31.48 53.49
CA LYS A 416 -14.76 30.23 52.93
C LYS A 416 -13.27 30.36 52.59
N ILE A 417 -12.86 31.46 51.96
CA ILE A 417 -11.43 31.71 51.66
C ILE A 417 -10.63 31.88 52.96
N ALA A 418 -11.19 32.57 53.97
CA ALA A 418 -10.49 32.79 55.24
C ALA A 418 -10.25 31.52 56.07
N THR A 419 -10.99 30.43 55.83
CA THR A 419 -10.78 29.12 56.47
C THR A 419 -10.12 28.08 55.56
N MET A 420 -10.00 28.36 54.26
CA MET A 420 -9.39 27.46 53.27
C MET A 420 -7.87 27.34 53.49
N LYS A 421 -7.35 26.11 53.40
CA LYS A 421 -5.91 25.85 53.54
C LYS A 421 -5.16 26.34 52.30
N LEU A 422 -4.52 27.50 52.42
CA LEU A 422 -3.57 28.00 51.42
C LEU A 422 -2.13 27.74 51.90
N GLY A 423 -1.30 27.20 51.01
CA GLY A 423 0.09 26.89 51.34
C GLY A 423 0.96 26.73 50.10
N SER A 424 2.21 26.29 50.31
CA SER A 424 3.11 25.90 49.23
C SER A 424 3.31 24.39 49.19
N TRP A 425 3.39 23.82 47.99
CA TRP A 425 3.35 22.37 47.77
C TRP A 425 4.09 21.96 46.48
N ASN A 426 4.37 20.67 46.36
CA ASN A 426 5.04 20.04 45.21
C ASN A 426 4.24 18.80 44.80
N TYR A 427 4.22 18.44 43.51
CA TYR A 427 3.76 17.11 43.11
C TYR A 427 4.78 16.05 43.55
N LEU A 428 4.32 14.83 43.89
CA LEU A 428 5.17 13.74 44.40
C LEU A 428 6.28 13.30 43.43
N SER A 429 6.11 13.57 42.13
CA SER A 429 7.08 13.27 41.06
C SER A 429 8.07 14.41 40.77
N GLN A 430 7.94 15.57 41.41
CA GLN A 430 8.77 16.76 41.17
C GLN A 430 9.98 16.83 42.10
N ASN A 431 11.04 17.51 41.65
CA ASN A 431 12.24 17.71 42.46
C ASN A 431 11.97 18.79 43.53
N PRO A 432 11.96 18.44 44.83
CA PRO A 432 11.49 19.35 45.88
C PRO A 432 12.43 20.52 46.17
N LEU A 433 13.66 20.49 45.63
CA LEU A 433 14.66 21.56 45.74
C LEU A 433 14.68 22.50 44.53
N LYS A 434 13.91 22.19 43.47
CA LYS A 434 13.88 22.97 42.21
C LYS A 434 12.49 23.48 41.82
N GLN A 435 11.43 22.88 42.36
CA GLN A 435 10.05 23.16 41.96
C GLN A 435 9.21 23.42 43.22
N ARG A 436 8.38 24.47 43.18
CA ARG A 436 7.47 24.85 44.25
C ARG A 436 6.26 25.59 43.67
N HIS A 437 5.07 25.25 44.15
CA HIS A 437 3.80 25.90 43.79
C HIS A 437 3.16 26.52 45.03
N TYR A 438 2.19 27.41 44.82
CA TYR A 438 1.34 27.98 45.87
C TYR A 438 -0.13 27.84 45.45
N GLY A 439 -1.01 27.56 46.40
CA GLY A 439 -2.46 27.48 46.17
C GLY A 439 -3.18 26.58 47.18
N PRO A 440 -4.51 26.40 47.02
CA PRO A 440 -5.28 25.41 47.76
C PRO A 440 -5.05 23.99 47.23
N MET A 441 -5.54 23.00 47.97
CA MET A 441 -5.74 21.63 47.48
C MET A 441 -7.12 21.49 46.84
N ALA A 442 -7.27 20.62 45.85
CA ALA A 442 -8.55 20.41 45.16
C ALA A 442 -9.67 19.97 46.11
N GLN A 443 -9.35 19.14 47.12
CA GLN A 443 -10.31 18.70 48.14
C GLN A 443 -10.82 19.87 49.00
N ASP A 444 -9.93 20.77 49.44
CA ASP A 444 -10.30 21.95 50.25
C ASP A 444 -11.11 22.96 49.42
N PHE A 445 -10.73 23.18 48.15
CA PHE A 445 -11.47 24.06 47.24
C PHE A 445 -12.86 23.51 46.89
N TYR A 446 -12.96 22.22 46.57
CA TYR A 446 -14.22 21.54 46.26
C TYR A 446 -15.15 21.45 47.49
N ALA A 447 -14.61 21.28 48.71
CA ALA A 447 -15.40 21.34 49.94
C ALA A 447 -15.99 22.74 50.20
N ALA A 448 -15.34 23.81 49.73
CA ALA A 448 -15.78 25.20 49.93
C ALA A 448 -16.72 25.72 48.82
N PHE A 449 -16.42 25.41 47.55
CA PHE A 449 -17.08 25.99 46.36
C PHE A 449 -17.65 24.95 45.39
N GLY A 450 -17.45 23.66 45.65
CA GLY A 450 -17.74 22.59 44.69
C GLY A 450 -19.22 22.26 44.49
N LYS A 451 -20.15 22.92 45.20
CA LYS A 451 -21.60 22.74 45.09
C LYS A 451 -22.35 24.03 45.40
N ASP A 452 -23.47 24.21 44.72
CA ASP A 452 -24.46 25.28 44.94
C ASP A 452 -25.89 24.69 44.97
N GLU A 453 -26.91 25.50 44.74
CA GLU A 453 -28.31 25.06 44.68
C GLU A 453 -28.69 24.35 43.35
N PHE A 454 -27.86 24.44 42.31
CA PHE A 454 -28.15 23.92 40.97
C PHE A 454 -27.36 22.69 40.59
N GLY A 455 -26.17 22.47 41.16
CA GLY A 455 -25.33 21.35 40.76
C GLY A 455 -23.99 21.21 41.49
N THR A 456 -22.94 20.97 40.73
CA THR A 456 -21.61 20.59 41.21
C THR A 456 -20.56 21.23 40.31
N ILE A 457 -19.54 21.84 40.93
CA ILE A 457 -18.53 22.70 40.30
C ILE A 457 -17.17 22.00 40.50
N GLY A 458 -16.58 21.52 39.41
CA GLY A 458 -15.35 20.73 39.47
C GLY A 458 -15.51 19.39 40.19
N ASN A 459 -14.45 18.95 40.88
CA ASN A 459 -14.39 17.74 41.71
C ASN A 459 -13.24 17.85 42.72
N ASP A 460 -13.10 16.86 43.60
CA ASP A 460 -12.10 16.84 44.68
C ASP A 460 -10.65 16.54 44.23
N THR A 461 -10.41 16.29 42.94
CA THR A 461 -9.08 15.98 42.37
C THR A 461 -8.53 17.04 41.42
N THR A 462 -9.36 17.95 40.90
CA THR A 462 -8.98 18.97 39.91
C THR A 462 -9.63 20.31 40.18
N ILE A 463 -8.91 21.41 39.93
CA ILE A 463 -9.44 22.78 39.96
C ILE A 463 -9.49 23.32 38.53
N ASN A 464 -10.66 23.78 38.08
CA ASN A 464 -10.82 24.49 36.82
C ASN A 464 -10.36 25.95 36.99
N SER A 465 -9.51 26.44 36.09
CA SER A 465 -8.98 27.81 36.18
C SER A 465 -10.08 28.87 36.02
N ALA A 466 -11.09 28.65 35.17
CA ALA A 466 -12.17 29.61 34.99
C ALA A 466 -13.04 29.75 36.26
N ASP A 467 -13.28 28.64 36.96
CA ASP A 467 -14.05 28.64 38.22
C ASP A 467 -13.22 29.26 39.36
N PHE A 468 -11.91 28.99 39.38
CA PHE A 468 -10.97 29.59 40.33
C PHE A 468 -10.87 31.11 40.17
N ASP A 469 -10.71 31.59 38.93
CA ASP A 469 -10.70 33.03 38.61
C ASP A 469 -12.05 33.69 38.94
N GLY A 470 -13.17 32.98 38.74
CA GLY A 470 -14.50 33.41 39.17
C GLY A 470 -14.61 33.60 40.69
N VAL A 471 -14.18 32.61 41.48
CA VAL A 471 -14.13 32.70 42.96
C VAL A 471 -13.27 33.88 43.41
N ASN A 472 -12.09 34.07 42.78
CA ASN A 472 -11.20 35.19 43.08
C ASN A 472 -11.86 36.55 42.77
N LEU A 473 -12.53 36.69 41.62
CA LEU A 473 -13.20 37.95 41.24
C LEU A 473 -14.37 38.30 42.16
N ILE A 474 -15.14 37.30 42.60
CA ILE A 474 -16.22 37.46 43.60
C ILE A 474 -15.62 37.96 44.94
N ALA A 475 -14.52 37.35 45.38
CA ALA A 475 -13.82 37.75 46.59
C ALA A 475 -13.22 39.17 46.51
N ILE A 476 -12.63 39.54 45.38
CA ILE A 476 -12.10 40.90 45.13
C ILE A 476 -13.23 41.93 45.20
N GLN A 477 -14.39 41.66 44.57
CA GLN A 477 -15.55 42.55 44.65
C GLN A 477 -16.10 42.69 46.08
N ALA A 478 -16.03 41.61 46.88
CA ALA A 478 -16.42 41.64 48.29
C ALA A 478 -15.45 42.45 49.15
N LEU A 479 -14.14 42.32 48.93
CA LEU A 479 -13.12 43.12 49.60
C LEU A 479 -13.27 44.61 49.28
N GLU A 480 -13.51 44.97 48.02
CA GLU A 480 -13.76 46.36 47.62
C GLU A 480 -14.98 46.96 48.32
N LYS A 481 -16.10 46.21 48.41
CA LYS A 481 -17.28 46.63 49.19
C LYS A 481 -16.95 46.84 50.68
N ARG A 482 -16.08 46.01 51.28
CA ARG A 482 -15.59 46.22 52.65
C ARG A 482 -14.73 47.47 52.77
N THR A 483 -13.79 47.71 51.84
CA THR A 483 -12.95 48.92 51.80
C THR A 483 -13.80 50.19 51.76
N GLN A 484 -14.78 50.26 50.85
CA GLN A 484 -15.71 51.39 50.74
C GLN A 484 -16.51 51.61 52.03
N LYS A 485 -16.92 50.54 52.72
CA LYS A 485 -17.62 50.67 54.00
C LYS A 485 -16.70 51.10 55.15
N ILE A 486 -15.43 50.68 55.15
CA ILE A 486 -14.42 51.16 56.10
C ILE A 486 -14.18 52.67 55.88
N GLU A 487 -13.98 53.12 54.64
CA GLU A 487 -13.85 54.56 54.34
C GLU A 487 -15.06 55.38 54.79
N GLN A 488 -16.29 54.87 54.61
CA GLN A 488 -17.49 55.54 55.10
C GLN A 488 -17.45 55.66 56.63
N LEU A 489 -17.15 54.56 57.33
CA LEU A 489 -17.07 54.53 58.79
C LEU A 489 -15.94 55.43 59.32
N GLU A 490 -14.82 55.59 58.61
CA GLU A 490 -13.75 56.53 58.97
C GLU A 490 -14.19 57.99 58.79
N LYS A 491 -14.88 58.32 57.70
CA LYS A 491 -15.47 59.66 57.47
C LYS A 491 -16.49 60.00 58.58
N GLU A 492 -17.37 59.06 58.92
CA GLU A 492 -18.34 59.19 60.02
C GLU A 492 -17.65 59.34 61.38
N ASN A 493 -16.65 58.50 61.71
CA ASN A 493 -15.89 58.60 62.95
C ASN A 493 -15.11 59.93 63.07
N ASN A 494 -14.56 60.44 61.97
CA ASN A 494 -13.82 61.71 61.99
C ASN A 494 -14.76 62.91 62.16
N ALA A 495 -15.96 62.89 61.56
CA ALA A 495 -17.00 63.88 61.84
C ALA A 495 -17.47 63.83 63.30
N LEU A 496 -17.69 62.64 63.86
CA LEU A 496 -18.05 62.46 65.27
C LEU A 496 -16.95 62.96 66.23
N LYS A 497 -15.67 62.71 65.93
CA LYS A 497 -14.54 63.26 66.71
C LYS A 497 -14.49 64.79 66.67
N GLN A 498 -14.73 65.40 65.50
CA GLN A 498 -14.81 66.87 65.38
C GLN A 498 -15.97 67.43 66.20
N GLN A 499 -17.16 66.83 66.11
CA GLN A 499 -18.32 67.23 66.93
C GLN A 499 -18.03 67.08 68.43
N GLN A 500 -17.38 65.99 68.86
CA GLN A 500 -16.99 65.78 70.25
C GLN A 500 -16.00 66.85 70.75
N GLN A 501 -15.04 67.26 69.90
CA GLN A 501 -14.11 68.36 70.24
C GLN A 501 -14.83 69.70 70.37
N ILE A 502 -15.79 70.00 69.49
CA ILE A 502 -16.62 71.21 69.57
C ILE A 502 -17.42 71.21 70.87
N THR A 503 -18.18 70.15 71.15
CA THR A 503 -19.04 70.07 72.35
C THR A 503 -18.24 70.03 73.65
N ASN A 504 -17.05 69.40 73.68
CA ASN A 504 -16.15 69.51 74.83
C ASN A 504 -15.68 70.95 75.07
N LYS A 505 -15.38 71.71 74.00
CA LYS A 505 -15.01 73.13 74.11
C LYS A 505 -16.18 73.98 74.61
N GLU A 506 -17.39 73.73 74.11
CA GLU A 506 -18.61 74.40 74.58
C GLU A 506 -18.87 74.15 76.08
N ILE A 507 -18.62 72.92 76.56
CA ILE A 507 -18.72 72.56 77.98
C ILE A 507 -17.70 73.32 78.83
N GLU A 508 -16.44 73.45 78.42
CA GLU A 508 -15.44 74.25 79.16
C GLU A 508 -15.75 75.76 79.13
N ASP A 509 -16.28 76.27 78.02
CA ASP A 509 -16.79 77.64 77.92
C ASP A 509 -17.96 77.89 78.89
N ILE A 510 -18.87 76.92 79.03
CA ILE A 510 -20.00 76.95 79.96
C ILE A 510 -19.52 76.88 81.42
N LYS A 511 -18.61 75.96 81.76
CA LYS A 511 -17.97 75.90 83.10
C LYS A 511 -17.28 77.22 83.45
N THR A 512 -16.56 77.81 82.50
CA THR A 512 -15.88 79.10 82.68
C THR A 512 -16.86 80.26 82.89
N LYS A 513 -18.04 80.22 82.25
CA LYS A 513 -19.13 81.18 82.48
C LYS A 513 -19.81 80.96 83.84
N LEU A 514 -20.01 79.69 84.25
CA LEU A 514 -20.60 79.32 85.54
C LEU A 514 -19.72 79.77 86.72
N LEU A 515 -18.41 79.48 86.68
CA LEU A 515 -17.44 79.95 87.68
C LEU A 515 -17.45 81.48 87.84
N LYS A 516 -17.57 82.23 86.73
CA LYS A 516 -17.70 83.70 86.78
C LYS A 516 -19.01 84.13 87.44
N LEU A 517 -20.11 83.43 87.20
CA LEU A 517 -21.41 83.66 87.84
C LEU A 517 -21.37 83.35 89.35
N GLU A 518 -20.74 82.26 89.76
CA GLU A 518 -20.55 81.90 91.17
C GLU A 518 -19.69 82.94 91.92
N ILE A 519 -18.63 83.45 91.29
CA ILE A 519 -17.80 84.54 91.82
C ILE A 519 -18.57 85.87 91.94
N ILE A 520 -19.59 86.10 91.10
CA ILE A 520 -20.48 87.28 91.20
C ILE A 520 -21.52 87.08 92.31
N LEU A 521 -22.17 85.91 92.36
CA LEU A 521 -23.18 85.59 93.37
C LEU A 521 -22.61 85.60 94.79
N SER A 522 -21.43 85.01 95.00
CA SER A 522 -20.72 85.02 96.29
C SER A 522 -20.22 86.41 96.74
N ARG A 523 -20.17 87.39 95.83
CA ARG A 523 -19.92 88.81 96.18
C ARG A 523 -21.19 89.57 96.56
N ASN A 524 -22.37 89.09 96.17
CA ASN A 524 -23.67 89.72 96.48
C ASN A 524 -24.37 89.10 97.71
N GLN A 525 -23.68 88.23 98.46
CA GLN A 525 -24.15 87.64 99.73
C GLN A 525 -23.31 88.12 100.94
N LYS A 526 -22.75 89.33 100.84
CA LYS A 526 -22.11 90.10 101.91
C LYS A 526 -22.61 91.53 101.88
#